data_AF-A0A328RXB9-F1
#
_entry.id   AF-A0A328RXB9-F1
#
_cell.length_a   1.000
_cell.length_b   1.000
_cell.length_c   1.000
_cell.angle_alpha   90.00
_cell.angle_beta   90.00
_cell.angle_gamma   90.00
#
_symmetry.space_group_name_H-M   'P 1'
#
loop_
_entity.id
_entity.type
_entity.pdbx_description
1 polymer ?
#
loop_
_entity_poly.entity_id
_entity_poly.type
_entity_poly.pdbx_seq_one_letter_code
_entity_poly.pdbx_strand_id
1 'polypeptide(L)'
;MHEVLLEIQANDRLLAINSNRYTKSIKNYTSKFFSDVTFSDIQGHNPPNPSKPDAYGVNMILENTKTSKQDAIFIGDSSTDIQTARNAGVDCVLVNWGYSGNDELDDDYVLKVVVDASQILELL
;
A
#
# COMPACT_ATOMS: atom_id res chain seq x y z
N MET A 1 -0.75 8.27 -11.86
CA MET A 1 -0.46 8.05 -10.42
C MET A 1 -0.93 9.21 -9.56
N HIS A 2 -0.41 10.43 -9.73
CA HIS A 2 -0.85 11.56 -8.89
C HIS A 2 -2.38 11.81 -8.96
N GLU A 3 -2.92 11.91 -10.18
CA GLU A 3 -4.37 12.05 -10.40
C GLU A 3 -5.17 10.90 -9.79
N VAL A 4 -4.67 9.66 -9.89
CA VAL A 4 -5.30 8.48 -9.27
C VAL A 4 -5.37 8.62 -7.76
N LEU A 5 -4.30 9.07 -7.10
CA LEU A 5 -4.32 9.28 -5.64
C LEU A 5 -5.32 10.36 -5.24
N LEU A 6 -5.36 11.48 -5.97
CA LEU A 6 -6.34 12.55 -5.71
C LEU A 6 -7.78 12.06 -5.90
N GLU A 7 -8.03 11.27 -6.95
CA GLU A 7 -9.35 10.70 -7.22
C GLU A 7 -9.79 9.73 -6.12
N ILE A 8 -8.88 8.87 -5.62
CA ILE A 8 -9.17 8.00 -4.48
C ILE A 8 -9.62 8.82 -3.26
N GLN A 9 -8.94 9.93 -2.97
CA GLN A 9 -9.31 10.80 -1.85
C GLN A 9 -10.61 11.56 -2.08
N ALA A 10 -10.89 11.97 -3.32
CA ALA A 10 -12.15 12.62 -3.69
C ALA A 10 -13.36 11.69 -3.49
N ASN A 11 -13.14 10.38 -3.51
CA ASN A 11 -14.13 9.35 -3.23
C ASN A 11 -14.14 8.89 -1.75
N ASP A 12 -13.72 9.77 -0.82
CA ASP A 12 -13.75 9.57 0.64
C ASP A 12 -12.94 8.35 1.15
N ARG A 13 -11.90 7.93 0.41
CA ARG A 13 -11.02 6.82 0.81
C ARG A 13 -9.73 7.32 1.44
N LEU A 14 -9.29 6.62 2.47
CA LEU A 14 -8.02 6.90 3.14
C LEU A 14 -6.85 6.30 2.35
N LEU A 15 -5.75 7.06 2.29
CA LEU A 15 -4.49 6.60 1.71
C LEU A 15 -3.46 6.42 2.82
N ALA A 16 -2.69 5.34 2.77
CA ALA A 16 -1.59 5.10 3.67
C ALA A 16 -0.42 4.43 2.94
N ILE A 17 0.79 4.53 3.50
CA ILE A 17 2.00 3.93 2.91
C ILE A 17 2.61 2.92 3.89
N ASN A 18 2.87 1.69 3.40
CA ASN A 18 3.68 0.71 4.11
C ASN A 18 4.89 0.26 3.26
N SER A 19 6.11 0.49 3.77
CA SER A 19 7.34 0.30 2.98
C SER A 19 8.56 -0.08 3.84
N ASN A 20 9.51 -0.82 3.26
CA ASN A 20 10.80 -1.11 3.90
C ASN A 20 11.80 0.06 3.79
N ARG A 21 11.43 1.17 3.13
CA ARG A 21 12.22 2.41 3.16
C ARG A 21 12.03 3.14 4.48
N TYR A 22 13.05 3.85 4.94
CA TYR A 22 12.96 4.63 6.19
C TYR A 22 11.80 5.62 6.17
N THR A 23 10.98 5.65 7.23
CA THR A 23 9.80 6.54 7.35
C THR A 23 10.15 8.01 7.07
N LYS A 24 11.29 8.48 7.57
CA LYS A 24 11.78 9.85 7.33
C LYS A 24 12.01 10.14 5.85
N SER A 25 12.55 9.17 5.10
CA SER A 25 12.79 9.31 3.66
C SER A 25 11.48 9.37 2.89
N ILE A 26 10.51 8.50 3.22
CA ILE A 26 9.19 8.48 2.59
C ILE A 26 8.49 9.83 2.79
N LYS A 27 8.45 10.34 4.04
CA LYS A 27 7.84 11.64 4.36
C LYS A 27 8.45 12.79 3.56
N ASN A 28 9.76 12.79 3.37
CA ASN A 28 10.45 13.81 2.57
C ASN A 28 10.10 13.73 1.07
N TYR A 29 9.93 12.50 0.54
CA TYR A 29 9.54 12.31 -0.86
C TYR A 29 8.07 12.67 -1.09
N THR A 30 7.16 12.22 -0.23
CA THR A 30 5.74 12.55 -0.35
C THR A 30 5.51 14.05 -0.21
N SER A 31 6.17 14.73 0.74
CA SER A 31 6.04 16.18 0.88
C SER A 31 6.55 16.97 -0.32
N LYS A 32 7.48 16.39 -1.12
CA LYS A 32 8.06 17.04 -2.29
C LYS A 32 7.27 16.78 -3.57
N PHE A 33 6.78 15.56 -3.75
CA PHE A 33 6.20 15.09 -5.01
C PHE A 33 4.68 14.92 -4.97
N PHE A 34 4.09 14.84 -3.78
CA PHE A 34 2.67 14.58 -3.52
C PHE A 34 2.17 15.48 -2.37
N SER A 35 2.55 16.76 -2.40
CA SER A 35 2.28 17.71 -1.31
C SER A 35 0.80 18.00 -1.07
N ASP A 36 -0.02 17.73 -2.08
CA ASP A 36 -1.48 17.89 -2.14
C ASP A 36 -2.23 16.56 -1.89
N VAL A 37 -1.51 15.44 -1.74
CA VAL A 37 -2.09 14.16 -1.34
C VAL A 37 -1.97 13.99 0.17
N THR A 38 -3.06 13.66 0.84
CA THR A 38 -3.05 13.38 2.28
C THR A 38 -2.92 11.89 2.54
N PHE A 39 -1.79 11.50 3.12
CA PHE A 39 -1.59 10.15 3.65
C PHE A 39 -1.98 10.11 5.13
N SER A 40 -3.03 9.37 5.45
CA SER A 40 -3.57 9.21 6.81
C SER A 40 -2.57 8.57 7.77
N ASP A 41 -1.70 7.69 7.26
CA ASP A 41 -0.54 7.18 7.99
C ASP A 41 0.59 6.74 7.05
N ILE A 42 1.84 6.76 7.55
CA ILE A 42 3.04 6.34 6.83
C ILE A 42 3.89 5.46 7.76
N GLN A 43 3.86 4.16 7.49
CA GLN A 43 4.64 3.13 8.18
C GLN A 43 5.79 2.65 7.29
N GLY A 44 6.91 3.38 7.35
CA GLY A 44 8.18 2.94 6.79
C GLY A 44 9.00 2.09 7.77
N HIS A 45 10.22 1.73 7.38
CA HIS A 45 11.19 1.16 8.30
C HIS A 45 11.54 2.16 9.41
N ASN A 46 11.28 1.76 10.65
CA ASN A 46 11.51 2.54 11.85
C ASN A 46 11.84 1.62 13.05
N PRO A 47 13.11 1.27 13.26
CA PRO A 47 13.52 0.42 14.39
C PRO A 47 13.02 0.96 15.75
N PRO A 48 12.65 0.09 16.69
CA PRO A 48 12.84 -1.37 16.66
C PRO A 48 11.70 -2.15 15.96
N ASN A 49 10.79 -1.46 15.26
CA ASN A 49 9.60 -2.10 14.70
C ASN A 49 9.94 -3.03 13.52
N PRO A 50 9.24 -4.18 13.38
CA PRO A 50 9.38 -5.06 12.24
C PRO A 50 9.06 -4.35 10.91
N SER A 51 9.79 -4.75 9.88
CA SER A 51 9.56 -4.36 8.47
C SER A 51 8.73 -5.43 7.75
N LYS A 52 8.21 -5.11 6.56
CA LYS A 52 7.60 -6.12 5.68
C LYS A 52 8.57 -7.30 5.46
N PRO A 53 8.10 -8.56 5.42
CA PRO A 53 6.69 -8.97 5.28
C PRO A 53 5.88 -9.07 6.59
N ASP A 54 6.40 -8.57 7.71
CA ASP A 54 5.64 -8.53 8.96
C ASP A 54 4.40 -7.62 8.84
N ALA A 55 3.29 -8.05 9.43
CA ALA A 55 2.02 -7.32 9.41
C ALA A 55 2.00 -6.06 10.29
N TYR A 56 3.02 -5.84 11.13
CA TYR A 56 3.09 -4.74 12.09
C TYR A 56 2.71 -3.39 11.48
N GLY A 57 3.31 -3.03 10.36
CA GLY A 57 3.05 -1.73 9.72
C GLY A 57 1.61 -1.58 9.22
N VAL A 58 1.02 -2.64 8.66
CA VAL A 58 -0.39 -2.61 8.23
C VAL A 58 -1.32 -2.52 9.44
N ASN A 59 -1.06 -3.30 10.50
CA ASN A 59 -1.87 -3.26 11.71
C ASN A 59 -1.83 -1.87 12.38
N MET A 60 -0.67 -1.21 12.41
CA MET A 60 -0.53 0.16 12.91
C MET A 60 -1.35 1.15 12.09
N ILE A 61 -1.33 1.03 10.74
CA ILE A 61 -2.15 1.87 9.87
C ILE A 61 -3.63 1.69 10.21
N LEU A 62 -4.11 0.44 10.23
CA LEU A 62 -5.51 0.13 10.52
C LEU A 62 -5.96 0.66 11.89
N GLU A 63 -5.11 0.54 12.91
CA GLU A 63 -5.39 1.07 14.26
C GLU A 63 -5.47 2.60 14.25
N ASN A 64 -4.49 3.27 13.65
CA ASN A 64 -4.43 4.74 13.58
C ASN A 64 -5.58 5.34 12.79
N THR A 65 -6.01 4.68 11.72
CA THR A 65 -7.13 5.12 10.86
C THR A 65 -8.49 4.62 11.34
N LYS A 66 -8.52 3.72 12.34
CA LYS A 66 -9.73 3.03 12.82
C LYS A 66 -10.48 2.30 11.70
N THR A 67 -9.72 1.70 10.77
CA THR A 67 -10.25 0.98 9.61
C THR A 67 -10.27 -0.52 9.90
N SER A 68 -11.34 -1.21 9.51
CA SER A 68 -11.38 -2.67 9.61
C SER A 68 -10.53 -3.30 8.52
N LYS A 69 -10.09 -4.56 8.72
CA LYS A 69 -9.33 -5.29 7.70
C LYS A 69 -10.14 -5.51 6.42
N GLN A 70 -11.45 -5.67 6.56
CA GLN A 70 -12.39 -5.91 5.46
C GLN A 70 -12.60 -4.66 4.60
N ASP A 71 -12.32 -3.47 5.15
CA ASP A 71 -12.44 -2.18 4.46
C ASP A 71 -11.08 -1.69 3.92
N ALA A 72 -10.06 -2.56 3.89
CA ALA A 72 -8.71 -2.22 3.49
C ALA A 72 -8.19 -3.13 2.39
N ILE A 73 -7.55 -2.51 1.39
CA ILE A 73 -6.86 -3.20 0.31
C ILE A 73 -5.39 -2.77 0.29
N PHE A 74 -4.48 -3.75 0.26
CA PHE A 74 -3.05 -3.52 0.11
C PHE A 74 -2.68 -3.61 -1.37
N ILE A 75 -2.15 -2.52 -1.91
CA ILE A 75 -1.67 -2.44 -3.29
C ILE A 75 -0.15 -2.44 -3.27
N GLY A 76 0.47 -3.48 -3.82
CA GLY A 76 1.91 -3.68 -3.82
C GLY A 76 2.43 -4.16 -5.16
N ASP A 77 3.73 -4.43 -5.22
CA ASP A 77 4.41 -4.81 -6.45
C ASP A 77 5.36 -5.99 -6.26
N SER A 78 5.35 -6.64 -5.09
CA SER A 78 6.27 -7.72 -4.75
C SER A 78 5.68 -8.85 -3.92
N SER A 79 6.28 -10.02 -3.99
CA SER A 79 6.03 -11.15 -3.07
C SER A 79 6.13 -10.75 -1.59
N THR A 80 6.95 -9.75 -1.26
CA THR A 80 6.99 -9.16 0.09
C THR A 80 5.68 -8.46 0.45
N ASP A 81 5.06 -7.76 -0.49
CA ASP A 81 3.75 -7.13 -0.30
C ASP A 81 2.63 -8.15 -0.17
N ILE A 82 2.64 -9.19 -1.02
CA ILE A 82 1.67 -10.29 -0.93
C ILE A 82 1.73 -10.92 0.46
N GLN A 83 2.94 -11.25 0.94
CA GLN A 83 3.12 -11.81 2.28
C GLN A 83 2.70 -10.84 3.38
N THR A 84 2.95 -9.54 3.22
CA THR A 84 2.52 -8.51 4.18
C THR A 84 1.00 -8.46 4.27
N ALA A 85 0.31 -8.41 3.13
CA ALA A 85 -1.15 -8.39 3.05
C ALA A 85 -1.74 -9.67 3.67
N ARG A 86 -1.16 -10.83 3.32
CA ARG A 86 -1.55 -12.16 3.86
C ARG A 86 -1.38 -12.24 5.37
N ASN A 87 -0.24 -11.79 5.90
CA ASN A 87 0.02 -11.78 7.33
C ASN A 87 -0.88 -10.80 8.08
N ALA A 88 -1.26 -9.68 7.45
CA ALA A 88 -2.19 -8.71 8.01
C ALA A 88 -3.66 -9.16 7.89
N GLY A 89 -3.96 -10.05 6.94
CA GLY A 89 -5.32 -10.50 6.63
C GLY A 89 -6.14 -9.41 5.94
N VAL A 90 -5.52 -8.64 5.03
CA VAL A 90 -6.18 -7.64 4.17
C VAL A 90 -6.10 -8.09 2.71
N ASP A 91 -7.04 -7.62 1.89
CA ASP A 91 -7.06 -7.94 0.46
C ASP A 91 -5.79 -7.44 -0.24
N CYS A 92 -5.33 -8.18 -1.25
CA CYS A 92 -4.08 -7.87 -1.97
C CYS A 92 -4.33 -7.67 -3.47
N VAL A 93 -3.81 -6.57 -4.01
CA VAL A 93 -3.73 -6.32 -5.44
C VAL A 93 -2.28 -6.02 -5.81
N LEU A 94 -1.83 -6.58 -6.93
CA LEU A 94 -0.50 -6.34 -7.45
C LEU A 94 -0.51 -5.38 -8.62
N VAL A 95 0.53 -4.56 -8.72
CA VAL A 95 0.83 -3.75 -9.90
C VAL A 95 2.00 -4.37 -10.66
N ASN A 96 1.96 -4.36 -12.00
CA ASN A 96 3.01 -4.98 -12.82
C ASN A 96 4.17 -4.03 -13.20
N TRP A 97 4.10 -2.75 -12.83
CA TRP A 97 5.09 -1.73 -13.19
C TRP A 97 6.12 -1.46 -12.08
N GLY A 98 6.27 -2.40 -11.13
CA GLY A 98 7.16 -2.30 -9.98
C GLY A 98 8.36 -3.25 -10.00
N TYR A 99 8.79 -3.66 -8.81
CA TYR A 99 10.05 -4.37 -8.55
C TYR A 99 10.04 -5.84 -8.98
N SER A 100 8.86 -6.46 -9.04
CA SER A 100 8.75 -7.84 -9.52
C SER A 100 8.74 -7.88 -11.03
N GLY A 101 9.63 -8.70 -11.60
CA GLY A 101 9.41 -9.22 -12.93
C GLY A 101 8.10 -10.02 -12.99
N ASN A 102 7.66 -10.35 -14.21
CA ASN A 102 6.38 -11.03 -14.46
C ASN A 102 6.19 -12.39 -13.74
N ASP A 103 7.21 -12.92 -13.09
CA ASP A 103 7.22 -14.25 -12.47
C ASP A 103 6.53 -14.31 -11.09
N GLU A 104 6.24 -13.18 -10.43
CA GLU A 104 5.60 -13.13 -9.10
C GLU A 104 4.09 -12.83 -9.15
N LEU A 105 3.48 -12.88 -10.33
CA LEU A 105 2.09 -12.49 -10.56
C LEU A 105 1.06 -13.62 -10.35
N ASP A 106 1.52 -14.86 -10.15
CA ASP A 106 0.68 -16.05 -9.97
C ASP A 106 0.73 -16.53 -8.51
N ASP A 107 0.07 -15.80 -7.61
CA ASP A 107 -0.13 -16.16 -6.21
C ASP A 107 -1.64 -16.14 -5.90
N ASP A 108 -2.13 -17.19 -5.25
CA ASP A 108 -3.56 -17.42 -4.97
C ASP A 108 -4.21 -16.40 -4.04
N TYR A 109 -3.42 -15.59 -3.35
CA TYR A 109 -3.88 -14.53 -2.46
C TYR A 109 -4.06 -13.19 -3.16
N VAL A 110 -3.55 -13.05 -4.38
CA VAL A 110 -3.67 -11.82 -5.17
C VAL A 110 -5.03 -11.81 -5.86
N LEU A 111 -5.87 -10.83 -5.53
CA LEU A 111 -7.21 -10.71 -6.11
C LEU A 111 -7.16 -10.32 -7.59
N LYS A 112 -6.21 -9.44 -7.93
CA LYS A 112 -6.04 -8.92 -9.29
C LYS A 112 -4.62 -8.40 -9.47
N VAL A 113 -4.09 -8.58 -10.67
CA VAL A 113 -2.93 -7.83 -11.15
C VAL A 113 -3.44 -6.69 -12.03
N VAL A 114 -3.08 -5.46 -11.68
CA VAL A 114 -3.35 -4.27 -12.49
C VAL A 114 -2.11 -3.89 -13.29
N VAL A 115 -2.34 -3.42 -14.51
CA VAL A 115 -1.28 -3.07 -15.47
C VAL A 115 -1.21 -1.58 -15.80
N ASP A 116 -2.25 -0.83 -15.40
CA ASP A 116 -2.25 0.62 -15.35
C ASP A 116 -2.76 1.14 -14.00
N ALA A 117 -2.21 2.24 -13.51
CA ALA A 117 -2.61 2.84 -12.24
C ALA A 117 -4.08 3.27 -12.23
N SER A 118 -4.68 3.64 -13.37
CA SER A 118 -6.09 4.02 -13.46
C SER A 118 -7.03 2.87 -13.09
N GLN A 119 -6.62 1.62 -13.30
CA GLN A 119 -7.42 0.43 -12.99
C GLN A 119 -7.61 0.23 -11.48
N ILE A 120 -6.81 0.90 -10.65
CA ILE A 120 -7.01 0.92 -9.20
C ILE A 120 -8.39 1.51 -8.86
N LEU A 121 -8.86 2.49 -9.63
CA LEU A 121 -10.16 3.14 -9.40
C LEU A 121 -11.35 2.21 -9.67
N GLU A 122 -11.16 1.13 -10.42
CA GLU A 122 -12.23 0.14 -10.69
C GLU A 122 -12.41 -0.85 -9.53
N LEU A 123 -11.48 -0.86 -8.57
CA LEU A 123 -11.46 -1.76 -7.42
C LEU A 123 -12.07 -1.12 -6.16
N LEU A 124 -12.40 0.16 -6.25
CA LEU A 124 -12.76 1.08 -5.18
C LEU A 124 -14.13 1.68 -5.49
#